data_AF-A0A6B2GWP4-F1
#
_entry.id   AF-A0A6B2GWP4-F1
#
_cell.length_a   1.000
_cell.length_b   1.000
_cell.length_c   1.000
_cell.angle_alpha   90.00
_cell.angle_beta   90.00
_cell.angle_gamma   90.00
#
_symmetry.space_group_name_H-M   'P 1'
#
loop_
_entity.id
_entity.type
_entity.pdbx_description
1 polymer ?
#
loop_
_entity_poly.entity_id
_entity_poly.type
_entity_poly.pdbx_seq_one_letter_code
_entity_poly.pdbx_strand_id
1 'polypeptide(L)'
;MEEIGNKAKKDSLYISLVYVGLGTISLLAIASPTLMEIEFVSILFWLILLLTMPVSFIGFGILYGEGKDGMGYALLAQVVVFVIFWFITYRILLDKEKKRLSAKKRKIERSTNAQQNL
;
A
#
# COMPACT_ATOMS: atom_id res chain seq x y z
N MET A 1 22.55 -9.71 -0.91
CA MET A 1 21.96 -8.48 -1.52
C MET A 1 20.67 -8.82 -2.24
N GLU A 2 20.67 -9.88 -3.05
CA GLU A 2 19.50 -10.35 -3.82
C GLU A 2 18.32 -10.78 -2.94
N GLU A 3 18.56 -11.51 -1.85
CA GLU A 3 17.53 -11.97 -0.92
C GLU A 3 16.75 -10.83 -0.24
N ILE A 4 17.45 -9.73 0.08
CA ILE A 4 16.89 -8.50 0.69
C ILE A 4 16.00 -7.78 -0.33
N GLY A 5 16.48 -7.67 -1.57
CA GLY A 5 15.69 -7.10 -2.66
C GLY A 5 14.40 -7.90 -2.90
N ASN A 6 14.48 -9.23 -2.89
CA ASN A 6 13.33 -10.11 -3.09
C ASN A 6 12.32 -10.03 -1.96
N LYS A 7 12.77 -9.96 -0.71
CA LYS A 7 11.88 -9.81 0.45
C LYS A 7 11.17 -8.47 0.44
N ALA A 8 11.91 -7.36 0.31
CA ALA A 8 11.32 -6.02 0.22
C ALA A 8 10.33 -5.91 -0.96
N LYS A 9 10.60 -6.58 -2.09
CA LYS A 9 9.69 -6.62 -3.24
C LYS A 9 8.38 -7.35 -2.93
N LYS A 10 8.44 -8.53 -2.30
CA LYS A 10 7.23 -9.29 -1.93
C LYS A 10 6.40 -8.55 -0.88
N ASP A 11 7.06 -8.04 0.16
CA ASP A 11 6.39 -7.33 1.26
C ASP A 11 5.75 -6.03 0.75
N SER A 12 6.46 -5.25 -0.07
CA SER A 12 5.89 -4.03 -0.66
C SER A 12 4.72 -4.32 -1.59
N LEU A 13 4.77 -5.41 -2.36
CA LEU A 13 3.67 -5.80 -3.23
C LEU A 13 2.44 -6.18 -2.41
N TYR A 14 2.60 -6.96 -1.34
CA TYR A 14 1.49 -7.34 -0.46
C TYR A 14 0.87 -6.14 0.24
N ILE A 15 1.69 -5.25 0.83
CA ILE A 15 1.21 -4.02 1.48
C ILE A 15 0.43 -3.15 0.50
N SER A 16 0.96 -2.98 -0.71
CA SER A 16 0.34 -2.14 -1.74
C SER A 16 -0.96 -2.74 -2.25
N LEU A 17 -0.99 -4.06 -2.45
CA LEU A 17 -2.16 -4.78 -2.93
C LEU A 17 -3.29 -4.73 -1.90
N VAL A 18 -2.99 -4.93 -0.63
CA VAL A 18 -3.98 -4.82 0.45
C VAL A 18 -4.48 -3.37 0.57
N TYR A 19 -3.57 -2.39 0.66
CA TYR A 19 -3.97 -1.01 0.93
C TYR A 19 -4.74 -0.38 -0.24
N VAL A 20 -4.23 -0.47 -1.48
CA VAL A 20 -4.89 0.07 -2.67
C VAL A 20 -6.08 -0.79 -3.09
N GLY A 21 -6.00 -2.11 -2.91
CA GLY A 21 -7.10 -3.03 -3.19
C GLY A 21 -8.31 -2.79 -2.29
N LEU A 22 -8.10 -2.57 -0.99
CA LEU A 22 -9.19 -2.20 -0.07
C LEU A 22 -9.85 -0.88 -0.47
N GLY A 23 -9.05 0.12 -0.90
CA GLY A 23 -9.57 1.39 -1.41
C GLY A 23 -10.39 1.19 -2.69
N THR A 24 -9.88 0.39 -3.63
CA THR A 24 -10.56 0.07 -4.88
C THR A 24 -11.88 -0.66 -4.64
N ILE A 25 -11.89 -1.69 -3.78
CA ILE A 25 -13.12 -2.43 -3.45
C ILE A 25 -14.15 -1.49 -2.81
N SER A 26 -13.73 -0.64 -1.88
CA SER A 26 -14.64 0.31 -1.22
C SER A 26 -15.21 1.32 -2.20
N LEU A 27 -14.38 1.80 -3.12
CA LEU A 27 -14.77 2.71 -4.18
C LEU A 27 -15.86 2.10 -5.09
N LEU A 28 -15.65 0.85 -5.52
CA LEU A 28 -16.61 0.13 -6.35
C LEU A 28 -17.88 -0.25 -5.59
N ALA A 29 -17.75 -0.58 -4.30
CA ALA A 29 -18.88 -0.92 -3.44
C ALA A 29 -19.81 0.29 -3.26
N ILE A 30 -19.25 1.48 -3.05
CA ILE A 30 -20.03 2.73 -2.91
C ILE A 30 -20.71 3.10 -4.23
N ALA A 31 -20.10 2.78 -5.37
CA ALA A 31 -20.74 2.96 -6.68
C ALA A 31 -21.89 1.96 -6.96
N SER A 32 -22.03 0.90 -6.15
CA SER A 32 -23.06 -0.13 -6.31
C SER A 32 -24.22 0.06 -5.31
N PRO A 33 -25.45 0.37 -5.76
CA PRO A 33 -26.59 0.63 -4.87
C PRO A 33 -26.92 -0.54 -3.93
N THR A 34 -26.81 -1.77 -4.42
CA THR A 34 -27.20 -2.99 -3.71
C THR A 34 -26.37 -3.29 -2.46
N LEU A 35 -25.08 -2.92 -2.46
CA LEU A 35 -24.20 -3.12 -1.29
C LEU A 35 -24.40 -2.03 -0.24
N MET A 36 -24.91 -0.87 -0.66
CA MET A 36 -25.12 0.30 0.18
C MET A 36 -26.44 0.26 0.96
N GLU A 37 -27.37 -0.62 0.57
CA GLU A 37 -28.63 -0.85 1.29
C GLU A 37 -28.41 -1.49 2.68
N ILE A 38 -27.30 -2.19 2.88
CA ILE A 38 -26.94 -2.77 4.17
C ILE A 38 -26.17 -1.72 4.98
N GLU A 39 -26.83 -1.08 5.96
CA GLU A 39 -26.26 0.04 6.74
C GLU A 39 -24.87 -0.23 7.31
N PHE A 40 -24.67 -1.40 7.94
CA PHE A 40 -23.38 -1.77 8.52
C PHE A 40 -22.26 -1.86 7.47
N VAL A 41 -22.57 -2.44 6.31
CA VAL A 41 -21.62 -2.62 5.20
C VAL A 41 -21.28 -1.27 4.57
N SER A 42 -22.28 -0.41 4.41
CA SER A 42 -22.13 0.96 3.92
C SER A 42 -21.18 1.77 4.81
N ILE A 43 -21.41 1.77 6.13
CA ILE A 43 -20.55 2.49 7.10
C ILE A 43 -19.11 1.97 7.02
N LEU A 44 -18.92 0.65 6.96
CA LEU A 44 -17.59 0.05 6.85
C LEU A 44 -16.85 0.50 5.59
N PHE A 45 -17.50 0.49 4.42
CA PHE A 45 -16.87 0.93 3.18
C PHE A 45 -16.56 2.42 3.17
N TRP A 46 -17.40 3.26 3.77
CA TRP A 46 -17.07 4.68 3.96
C TRP A 46 -15.84 4.88 4.84
N LEU A 47 -15.71 4.11 5.93
CA LEU A 47 -14.53 4.17 6.80
C LEU A 47 -13.26 3.69 6.08
N ILE A 48 -13.34 2.60 5.31
CA ILE A 48 -12.19 2.12 4.52
C ILE A 48 -11.84 3.14 3.43
N LEU A 49 -12.82 3.73 2.76
CA LEU A 49 -12.60 4.77 1.77
C LEU A 49 -11.92 6.00 2.41
N LEU A 50 -12.33 6.40 3.62
CA LEU A 50 -11.71 7.49 4.35
C LEU A 50 -10.26 7.17 4.75
N LEU A 51 -9.97 5.93 5.16
CA LEU A 51 -8.62 5.49 5.50
C LEU A 51 -7.70 5.39 4.27
N THR A 52 -8.28 5.05 3.12
CA THR A 52 -7.59 4.91 1.83
C THR A 52 -7.74 6.15 0.95
N MET A 53 -8.28 7.24 1.48
CA MET A 53 -8.61 8.44 0.71
C MET A 53 -7.42 9.01 -0.08
N PRO A 54 -6.18 9.06 0.44
CA PRO A 54 -5.03 9.52 -0.32
C PRO A 54 -4.76 8.76 -1.63
N VAL A 55 -5.07 7.46 -1.67
CA VAL A 55 -4.91 6.60 -2.86
C VAL A 55 -6.21 6.47 -3.66
N SER A 56 -7.35 6.65 -3.01
CA SER A 56 -8.68 6.56 -3.64
C SER A 56 -9.18 7.89 -4.23
N PHE A 57 -8.54 9.02 -3.91
CA PHE A 57 -9.00 10.37 -4.25
C PHE A 57 -9.30 10.58 -5.74
N ILE A 58 -8.39 10.13 -6.62
CA ILE A 58 -8.54 10.28 -8.07
C ILE A 58 -9.72 9.45 -8.58
N GLY A 59 -9.81 8.18 -8.17
CA GLY A 59 -10.92 7.31 -8.56
C GLY A 59 -12.27 7.80 -8.02
N PHE A 60 -12.28 8.35 -6.81
CA PHE A 60 -13.46 8.98 -6.21
C PHE A 60 -13.90 10.20 -6.99
N GLY A 61 -12.98 11.09 -7.37
CA GLY A 61 -13.30 12.26 -8.19
C GLY A 61 -13.91 11.89 -9.53
N ILE A 62 -13.39 10.84 -10.20
CA ILE A 62 -13.91 10.34 -11.47
C ILE A 62 -15.34 9.81 -11.30
N LEU A 63 -15.57 8.93 -10.32
CA LEU A 63 -16.90 8.36 -10.09
C LEU A 63 -17.91 9.40 -9.60
N TYR A 64 -17.46 10.41 -8.86
CA TYR A 64 -18.32 11.51 -8.41
C TYR A 64 -18.78 12.38 -9.60
N GLY A 65 -17.90 12.60 -10.59
CA GLY A 65 -18.22 13.42 -11.76
C GLY A 65 -18.97 12.69 -12.87
N GLU A 66 -18.60 11.45 -13.17
CA GLU A 66 -19.12 10.68 -14.31
C GLU A 66 -20.08 9.54 -13.90
N GLY A 67 -20.24 9.28 -12.60
CA GLY A 67 -21.10 8.20 -12.12
C GLY A 67 -20.67 6.82 -12.64
N LYS A 68 -21.63 6.06 -13.16
CA LYS A 68 -21.39 4.67 -13.63
C LYS A 68 -20.52 4.60 -14.89
N ASP A 69 -20.59 5.62 -15.75
CA ASP A 69 -19.83 5.64 -17.01
C ASP A 69 -18.33 5.85 -16.75
N GLY A 70 -17.98 6.46 -15.61
CA GLY A 70 -16.60 6.68 -15.16
C GLY A 70 -15.91 5.46 -14.53
N MET A 71 -16.59 4.33 -14.37
CA MET A 71 -16.07 3.17 -13.61
C MET A 71 -14.79 2.59 -14.24
N GLY A 72 -14.73 2.54 -15.57
CA GLY A 72 -13.53 2.10 -16.30
C GLY A 72 -12.33 3.02 -16.09
N TYR A 73 -12.55 4.34 -16.14
CA TYR A 73 -11.51 5.34 -15.90
C TYR A 73 -11.04 5.33 -14.44
N ALA A 74 -11.96 5.13 -13.49
CA ALA A 74 -11.63 4.99 -12.08
C ALA A 74 -10.74 3.77 -11.82
N LEU A 75 -11.05 2.61 -12.43
CA LEU A 75 -10.21 1.42 -12.35
C LEU A 75 -8.82 1.63 -12.96
N LEU A 76 -8.75 2.28 -14.12
CA LEU A 76 -7.47 2.61 -14.76
C LEU A 76 -6.62 3.52 -13.85
N ALA A 77 -7.24 4.53 -13.24
CA ALA A 77 -6.58 5.40 -12.26
C ALA A 77 -6.07 4.60 -11.04
N GLN A 78 -6.85 3.64 -10.54
CA GLN A 78 -6.41 2.77 -9.43
C GLN A 78 -5.20 1.92 -9.79
N VAL A 79 -5.11 1.40 -11.02
CA VAL A 79 -3.92 0.65 -11.48
C VAL A 79 -2.69 1.56 -11.50
N VAL A 80 -2.81 2.80 -11.98
CA VAL A 80 -1.70 3.76 -11.99
C VAL A 80 -1.27 4.11 -10.57
N VAL A 81 -2.22 4.41 -9.68
CA VAL A 81 -1.95 4.69 -8.26
C VAL A 81 -1.31 3.49 -7.57
N PHE A 82 -1.76 2.27 -7.86
CA PHE A 82 -1.17 1.04 -7.34
C PHE A 82 0.31 0.92 -7.71
N VAL A 83 0.67 1.14 -8.98
CA VAL A 83 2.07 1.05 -9.43
C VAL A 83 2.94 2.11 -8.76
N ILE A 84 2.44 3.35 -8.65
CA ILE A 84 3.16 4.45 -7.99
C ILE A 84 3.35 4.14 -6.50
N PHE A 85 2.28 3.76 -5.80
CA PHE A 85 2.31 3.44 -4.38
C PHE A 85 3.22 2.23 -4.09
N TRP A 86 3.17 1.21 -4.95
CA TRP A 86 4.03 0.05 -4.86
C TRP A 86 5.51 0.40 -5.02
N PHE A 87 5.84 1.24 -6.01
CA PHE A 87 7.21 1.69 -6.21
C PHE A 87 7.75 2.49 -5.01
N ILE A 88 6.95 3.41 -4.46
CA ILE A 88 7.31 4.18 -3.27
C ILE A 88 7.51 3.25 -2.07
N THR A 89 6.57 2.35 -1.82
CA THR A 89 6.63 1.37 -0.72
C THR A 89 7.86 0.48 -0.84
N TYR A 90 8.15 -0.02 -2.05
CA TYR A 90 9.35 -0.82 -2.32
C TYR A 90 10.64 -0.07 -1.99
N ARG A 91 10.77 1.19 -2.43
CA ARG A 91 11.93 2.05 -2.12
C ARG A 91 12.11 2.24 -0.62
N ILE A 92 11.04 2.54 0.10
CA ILE A 92 11.07 2.75 1.57
C ILE A 92 11.49 1.47 2.29
N LEU A 93 10.90 0.32 1.94
CA LEU A 93 11.24 -0.97 2.57
C LEU A 93 12.70 -1.35 2.29
N LEU A 94 13.16 -1.18 1.05
CA LEU A 94 14.53 -1.48 0.65
C LEU A 94 15.53 -0.65 1.47
N ASP A 95 15.27 0.65 1.65
CA ASP A 95 16.15 1.53 2.42
C ASP A 95 16.13 1.21 3.91
N LYS A 96 14.97 0.82 4.46
CA LYS A 96 14.86 0.35 5.85
C LYS A 96 15.66 -0.95 6.07
N GLU A 97 15.59 -1.91 5.15
CA GLU A 97 16.34 -3.16 5.29
C GLU A 97 17.86 -2.94 5.16
N LYS A 98 18.31 -2.07 4.24
CA LYS A 98 19.72 -1.68 4.12
C LYS A 98 20.26 -1.07 5.42
N LYS A 99 19.50 -0.15 6.03
CA LYS A 99 19.86 0.48 7.33
C LYS A 99 19.92 -0.53 8.46
N ARG A 100 18.99 -1.50 8.50
CA ARG A 100 18.98 -2.57 9.52
C ARG A 100 20.22 -3.46 9.42
N LEU A 101 20.66 -3.78 8.20
CA LEU A 101 21.84 -4.62 7.97
C LEU A 101 23.14 -3.92 8.36
N SER A 102 23.30 -2.64 7.99
CA SER A 102 24.49 -1.88 8.37
C SER A 102 24.59 -1.70 9.88
N ALA A 103 23.46 -1.48 10.57
CA ALA A 103 23.42 -1.45 12.04
C ALA A 103 23.80 -2.81 12.66
N LYS A 104 23.30 -3.92 12.10
CA LYS A 104 23.64 -5.28 12.58
C LYS A 104 25.13 -5.59 12.41
N LYS A 105 25.74 -5.24 11.27
CA LYS A 105 27.19 -5.41 11.03
C LYS A 105 28.03 -4.64 12.05
N ARG A 106 27.72 -3.35 12.27
CA ARG A 106 28.43 -2.51 13.26
C ARG A 106 28.33 -3.08 14.68
N LYS A 107 27.19 -3.67 15.05
CA LYS A 107 27.02 -4.30 16.37
C LYS A 107 27.90 -5.55 16.52
N ILE A 108 28.01 -6.36 15.47
CA ILE A 108 28.87 -7.56 15.45
C ILE A 108 30.34 -7.16 15.54
N GLU A 109 30.80 -6.20 14.73
CA GLU A 109 32.18 -5.69 14.77
C GLU A 109 32.57 -5.18 16.16
N ARG A 110 31.68 -4.44 16.83
CA ARG A 110 31.90 -3.98 18.21
C ARG A 110 32.02 -5.12 19.21
N SER A 111 31.18 -6.16 19.11
CA SER A 111 31.27 -7.32 20.00
C SER A 111 32.52 -8.16 19.77
N THR A 112 32.95 -8.32 18.52
CA THR A 112 34.18 -9.06 18.19
C THR A 112 35.42 -8.33 18.69
N ASN A 113 35.49 -7.01 18.47
CA ASN A 113 36.60 -6.20 18.97
C ASN A 113 36.66 -6.17 20.50
N ALA A 114 35.51 -6.18 21.19
CA ALA A 114 35.48 -6.26 22.64
C ALA A 114 36.03 -7.59 23.19
N GLN A 115 35.83 -8.70 22.46
CA GLN A 115 36.34 -10.02 22.85
C GLN A 115 37.84 -10.18 22.57
N GLN A 116 38.39 -9.51 21.56
CA GLN A 116 39.83 -9.59 21.22
C GLN A 116 40.73 -8.75 22.14
N ASN A 117 40.15 -7.82 22.92
CA ASN A 117 40.89 -6.96 23.85
C ASN A 117 40.80 -7.45 25.32
N LEU A 118 40.33 -8.69 25.53
CA LEU A 118 40.28 -9.40 26.82
C LEU A 118 41.30 -10.55 26.78
#